data_AF-A0A961GZ58-F1
#
_entry.id   AF-A0A961GZ58-F1
#
_cell.length_a   1.000
_cell.length_b   1.000
_cell.length_c   1.000
_cell.angle_alpha   90.00
_cell.angle_beta   90.00
_cell.angle_gamma   90.00
#
_symmetry.space_group_name_H-M   'P 1'
#
loop_
_entity.id
_entity.type
_entity.pdbx_description
1 polymer ?
#
loop_
_entity_poly.entity_id
_entity_poly.type
_entity_poly.pdbx_seq_one_letter_code
_entity_poly.pdbx_strand_id
1 'polypeptide(L)'
;ANTTELVNEIVRLSTQFGILTEYTAFLAEEGTSLAAAPANAARANSVYNDKAMKTRSGAASVSQSENLKRSAESKQLNVRNRYLDAKMEAVEITSVQQCQAGALFNKGNRWTDANAAKAERAPDRTVEIGSTEFGRLVDELAADNRQGLLALRGELLLEHRGQIVLVR
;
A
#
# COMPACT_ATOMS: atom_id res chain seq x y z
N ALA A 1 -4.69 -22.63 14.29
CA ALA A 1 -5.15 -21.47 13.50
C ALA A 1 -4.57 -21.60 12.10
N ASN A 2 -5.36 -21.40 11.05
CA ASN A 2 -4.92 -21.59 9.67
C ASN A 2 -4.05 -20.38 9.25
N THR A 3 -2.76 -20.39 9.61
CA THR A 3 -1.82 -19.26 9.43
C THR A 3 -1.83 -18.71 8.00
N THR A 4 -2.05 -19.56 7.00
CA THR A 4 -2.12 -19.16 5.59
C THR A 4 -3.30 -18.23 5.29
N GLU A 5 -4.49 -18.47 5.84
CA GLU A 5 -5.65 -17.57 5.65
C GLU A 5 -5.37 -16.21 6.26
N LEU A 6 -4.78 -16.18 7.45
CA LEU A 6 -4.41 -14.94 8.13
C LEU A 6 -3.36 -14.16 7.34
N VAL A 7 -2.33 -14.83 6.81
CA VAL A 7 -1.31 -14.17 5.99
C VAL A 7 -1.90 -13.61 4.71
N ASN A 8 -2.78 -14.36 4.04
CA ASN A 8 -3.48 -13.89 2.86
C ASN A 8 -4.30 -12.63 3.16
N GLU A 9 -5.01 -12.63 4.29
CA GLU A 9 -5.81 -11.48 4.70
C GLU A 9 -4.96 -10.26 5.06
N ILE A 10 -3.84 -10.46 5.76
CA ILE A 10 -2.89 -9.38 6.05
C ILE A 10 -2.36 -8.77 4.75
N VAL A 11 -1.95 -9.59 3.78
CA VAL A 11 -1.48 -9.08 2.48
C VAL A 11 -2.60 -8.34 1.76
N ARG A 12 -3.81 -8.91 1.72
CA ARG A 12 -4.98 -8.28 1.08
C ARG A 12 -5.27 -6.90 1.67
N LEU A 13 -5.31 -6.79 2.99
CA LEU A 13 -5.55 -5.54 3.72
C LEU A 13 -4.41 -4.54 3.53
N SER A 14 -3.15 -4.98 3.64
CA SER A 14 -1.98 -4.14 3.40
C SER A 14 -1.95 -3.60 1.97
N THR A 15 -2.31 -4.40 0.97
CA THR A 15 -2.42 -3.93 -0.42
C THR A 15 -3.59 -2.98 -0.62
N GLN A 16 -4.76 -3.29 -0.05
CA GLN A 16 -5.97 -2.47 -0.25
C GLN A 16 -5.86 -1.10 0.43
N PHE A 17 -5.39 -1.07 1.67
CA PHE A 17 -5.41 0.13 2.51
C PHE A 17 -4.03 0.76 2.71
N GLY A 18 -2.96 0.15 2.18
CA GLY A 18 -1.62 0.72 2.26
C GLY A 18 -1.06 0.77 3.68
N ILE A 19 -1.59 -0.08 4.56
CA ILE A 19 -1.11 -0.25 5.94
C ILE A 19 0.01 -1.28 5.90
N LEU A 20 1.24 -0.79 5.92
CA LEU A 20 2.42 -1.61 5.83
C LEU A 20 3.06 -1.82 7.20
N THR A 21 3.44 -3.06 7.43
CA THR A 21 4.17 -3.49 8.62
C THR A 21 5.53 -4.02 8.21
N GLU A 22 6.36 -4.38 9.18
CA GLU A 22 7.63 -5.06 8.93
C GLU A 22 7.49 -6.41 8.17
N TYR A 23 6.27 -6.95 8.05
CA TYR A 23 5.95 -8.17 7.33
C TYR A 23 5.47 -7.93 5.89
N THR A 24 4.97 -6.73 5.59
CA THR A 24 4.37 -6.36 4.28
C THR A 24 5.06 -5.18 3.60
N ALA A 25 6.09 -4.59 4.21
CA ALA A 25 6.86 -3.48 3.67
C ALA A 25 7.37 -3.72 2.24
N PHE A 26 7.62 -4.99 1.86
CA PHE A 26 8.07 -5.35 0.52
C PHE A 26 7.07 -5.01 -0.59
N LEU A 27 5.78 -4.81 -0.27
CA LEU A 27 4.77 -4.37 -1.22
C LEU A 27 5.07 -2.97 -1.80
N ALA A 28 5.90 -2.19 -1.10
CA ALA A 28 6.33 -0.87 -1.50
C ALA A 28 7.62 -0.87 -2.34
N GLU A 29 8.24 -2.03 -2.56
CA GLU A 29 9.44 -2.17 -3.41
C GLU A 29 9.06 -2.04 -4.89
N GLU A 30 9.90 -1.37 -5.67
CA GLU A 30 9.70 -1.15 -7.12
C GLU A 30 9.43 -2.45 -7.89
N GLY A 31 10.13 -3.53 -7.55
CA GLY A 31 10.02 -4.82 -8.24
C GLY A 31 8.83 -5.71 -7.84
N THR A 32 8.02 -5.32 -6.85
CA THR A 32 6.96 -6.19 -6.33
C THR A 32 5.64 -6.00 -7.07
N SER A 33 5.20 -6.92 -7.95
CA SER A 33 3.85 -6.84 -8.53
C SER A 33 2.76 -7.03 -7.44
N LEU A 34 1.78 -6.12 -7.41
CA LEU A 34 0.64 -6.22 -6.49
C LEU A 34 -0.44 -7.19 -6.99
N ALA A 35 -0.42 -7.55 -8.28
CA ALA A 35 -1.30 -8.57 -8.86
C ALA A 35 -0.86 -10.00 -8.48
N ALA A 36 0.42 -10.19 -8.11
CA ALA A 36 1.01 -11.48 -7.74
C ALA A 36 0.63 -11.92 -6.31
N ALA A 37 -0.68 -11.92 -5.98
CA ALA A 37 -1.18 -12.18 -4.63
C ALA A 37 -0.64 -13.49 -3.99
N PRO A 38 -0.55 -14.64 -4.70
CA PRO A 38 0.02 -15.86 -4.12
C PRO A 38 1.51 -15.72 -3.76
N ALA A 39 2.31 -15.07 -4.61
CA ALA A 39 3.72 -14.83 -4.34
C ALA A 39 3.91 -13.84 -3.18
N ASN A 40 3.09 -12.80 -3.12
CA ASN A 40 3.11 -11.83 -2.02
C ASN A 40 2.74 -12.49 -0.68
N ALA A 41 1.73 -13.37 -0.67
CA ALA A 41 1.39 -14.17 0.50
C ALA A 41 2.53 -15.10 0.93
N ALA A 42 3.15 -15.81 0.00
CA ALA A 42 4.30 -16.66 0.29
C ALA A 42 5.48 -15.86 0.88
N ARG A 43 5.78 -14.69 0.31
CA ARG A 43 6.82 -13.79 0.81
C ARG A 43 6.48 -13.28 2.22
N ALA A 44 5.26 -12.81 2.44
CA ALA A 44 4.81 -12.37 3.77
C ALA A 44 4.88 -13.49 4.80
N ASN A 45 4.48 -14.72 4.44
CA ASN A 45 4.58 -15.89 5.31
C ASN A 45 6.04 -16.22 5.66
N SER A 46 6.97 -16.12 4.71
CA SER A 46 8.40 -16.32 4.98
C SER A 46 8.92 -15.27 5.96
N VAL A 47 8.64 -13.99 5.71
CA VAL A 47 9.08 -12.88 6.58
C VAL A 47 8.48 -13.03 7.98
N TYR A 48 7.20 -13.39 8.07
CA TYR A 48 6.54 -13.68 9.35
C TYR A 48 7.19 -14.86 10.07
N ASN A 49 7.45 -15.97 9.39
CA ASN A 49 8.10 -17.11 10.03
C ASN A 49 9.51 -16.78 10.53
N ASP A 50 10.30 -16.05 9.74
CA ASP A 50 11.67 -15.72 10.13
C ASP A 50 11.73 -14.69 11.26
N LYS A 51 10.94 -13.62 11.16
CA LYS A 51 10.91 -12.56 12.17
C LYS A 51 10.04 -12.94 13.37
N ALA A 52 8.76 -13.23 13.14
CA ALA A 52 7.78 -13.42 14.20
C ALA A 52 7.72 -14.85 14.74
N MET A 53 8.27 -15.87 14.07
CA MET A 53 8.30 -17.24 14.61
C MET A 53 9.66 -17.72 15.11
N LYS A 54 10.74 -17.41 14.40
CA LYS A 54 12.09 -17.88 14.78
C LYS A 54 12.82 -16.90 15.69
N THR A 55 12.58 -15.60 15.55
CA THR A 55 13.24 -14.59 16.39
C THR A 55 12.45 -14.39 17.68
N ARG A 56 12.99 -14.85 18.81
CA ARG A 56 12.31 -14.87 20.13
C ARG A 56 13.04 -14.08 21.22
N SER A 57 14.21 -13.55 20.92
CA SER A 57 15.07 -12.85 21.86
C SER A 57 15.91 -11.78 21.16
N GLY A 58 16.43 -10.84 21.95
CA GLY A 58 17.29 -9.76 21.46
C GLY A 58 16.54 -8.55 20.91
N ALA A 59 17.27 -7.60 20.34
CA ALA A 59 16.72 -6.33 19.86
C ALA A 59 15.57 -6.51 18.86
N ALA A 60 15.67 -7.50 17.98
CA ALA A 60 14.66 -7.78 16.97
C ALA A 60 13.32 -8.32 17.53
N SER A 61 13.31 -9.01 18.68
CA SER A 61 12.04 -9.37 19.34
C SER A 61 11.44 -8.21 20.12
N VAL A 62 12.30 -7.32 20.63
CA VAL A 62 11.88 -6.08 21.30
C VAL A 62 11.24 -5.12 20.29
N SER A 63 11.84 -4.94 19.10
CA SER A 63 11.27 -4.07 18.07
C SER A 63 9.89 -4.54 17.62
N GLN A 64 9.70 -5.85 17.41
CA GLN A 64 8.38 -6.43 17.10
C GLN A 64 7.34 -6.15 18.19
N SER A 65 7.72 -6.32 19.46
CA SER A 65 6.81 -6.07 20.59
C SER A 65 6.41 -4.60 20.67
N GLU A 66 7.37 -3.71 20.47
CA GLU A 66 7.15 -2.26 20.46
C GLU A 66 6.31 -1.82 19.25
N ASN A 67 6.56 -2.38 18.06
CA ASN A 67 5.74 -2.15 16.87
C ASN A 67 4.29 -2.56 17.09
N LEU A 68 4.07 -3.76 17.64
CA LEU A 68 2.73 -4.28 17.93
C LEU A 68 2.01 -3.39 18.95
N LYS A 69 2.68 -3.01 20.03
CA LYS A 69 2.14 -2.11 21.05
C LYS A 69 1.76 -0.76 20.47
N ARG A 70 2.67 -0.13 19.71
CA ARG A 70 2.40 1.16 19.03
C ARG A 70 1.22 1.06 18.07
N SER A 71 1.12 -0.03 17.31
CA SER A 71 0.01 -0.23 16.38
C SER A 71 -1.31 -0.39 17.13
N ALA A 72 -1.33 -1.14 18.24
CA ALA A 72 -2.52 -1.37 19.05
C ALA A 72 -2.97 -0.10 19.81
N GLU A 73 -2.04 0.73 20.26
CA GLU A 73 -2.32 1.96 21.00
C GLU A 73 -2.59 3.17 20.08
N SER A 74 -2.36 3.04 18.77
CA SER A 74 -2.49 4.15 17.83
C SER A 74 -3.94 4.62 17.72
N LYS A 75 -4.14 5.93 17.89
CA LYS A 75 -5.43 6.61 17.72
C LYS A 75 -5.53 7.37 16.39
N GLN A 76 -4.45 7.34 15.61
CA GLN A 76 -4.31 8.07 14.35
C GLN A 76 -3.70 7.17 13.28
N LEU A 77 -3.87 7.56 12.03
CA LEU A 77 -3.35 6.83 10.90
C LEU A 77 -1.82 6.92 10.82
N ASN A 78 -1.14 5.79 10.62
CA ASN A 78 0.31 5.77 10.36
C ASN A 78 0.60 6.12 8.90
N VAL A 79 0.43 7.40 8.54
CA VAL A 79 0.54 7.89 7.15
C VAL A 79 1.91 7.66 6.50
N ARG A 80 2.97 7.44 7.31
CA ARG A 80 4.32 7.14 6.80
C ARG A 80 4.71 5.67 6.91
N ASN A 81 3.78 4.82 7.33
CA ASN A 81 4.03 3.41 7.59
C ASN A 81 5.31 3.18 8.41
N ARG A 82 5.54 4.03 9.43
CA ARG A 82 6.76 3.98 10.24
C ARG A 82 6.74 2.76 11.17
N TYR A 83 7.85 2.03 11.25
CA TYR A 83 8.07 0.93 12.20
C TYR A 83 9.54 0.86 12.62
N LEU A 84 9.84 0.10 13.68
CA LEU A 84 11.21 -0.20 14.11
C LEU A 84 11.70 -1.49 13.45
N ASP A 85 12.90 -1.47 12.88
CA ASP A 85 13.50 -2.65 12.27
C ASP A 85 14.17 -3.59 13.30
N ALA A 86 14.88 -4.61 12.82
CA ALA A 86 15.57 -5.58 13.67
C ALA A 86 16.70 -4.99 14.54
N LYS A 87 17.19 -3.79 14.20
CA LYS A 87 18.24 -3.06 14.91
C LYS A 87 17.67 -1.97 15.83
N MET A 88 16.34 -1.87 15.97
CA MET A 88 15.63 -0.79 16.66
C MET A 88 15.75 0.56 15.96
N GLU A 89 16.05 0.58 14.66
CA GLU A 89 16.09 1.80 13.85
C GLU A 89 14.71 2.08 13.26
N ALA A 90 14.31 3.35 13.22
CA ALA A 90 13.04 3.74 12.63
C ALA A 90 13.13 3.73 11.10
N VAL A 91 12.27 2.94 10.47
CA VAL A 91 12.09 2.87 9.02
C VAL A 91 10.77 3.53 8.66
N GLU A 92 10.77 4.30 7.58
CA GLU A 92 9.57 4.91 6.99
C GLU A 92 9.40 4.45 5.55
N ILE A 93 8.15 4.27 5.12
CA ILE A 93 7.82 3.94 3.74
C ILE A 93 7.05 5.12 3.16
N THR A 94 7.72 5.87 2.28
CA THR A 94 7.17 7.05 1.62
C THR A 94 6.59 6.75 0.24
N SER A 95 6.89 5.57 -0.32
CA SER A 95 6.35 5.10 -1.60
C SER A 95 4.93 4.53 -1.50
N VAL A 96 4.28 4.60 -0.33
CA VAL A 96 2.88 4.23 -0.16
C VAL A 96 2.15 5.33 0.60
N GLN A 97 1.01 5.74 0.07
CA GLN A 97 0.14 6.74 0.69
C GLN A 97 -1.24 6.17 0.88
N GLN A 98 -1.74 6.29 2.11
CA GLN A 98 -3.12 5.93 2.43
C GLN A 98 -3.99 7.12 2.07
N CYS A 99 -4.93 6.91 1.14
CA CYS A 99 -5.78 7.98 0.63
C CYS A 99 -7.24 7.53 0.71
N GLN A 100 -7.97 8.15 1.64
CA GLN A 100 -9.38 7.85 1.91
C GLN A 100 -9.63 6.35 2.16
N ALA A 101 -10.37 5.67 1.27
CA ALA A 101 -10.74 4.27 1.40
C ALA A 101 -9.75 3.30 0.73
N GLY A 102 -8.63 3.79 0.19
CA GLY A 102 -7.66 2.98 -0.54
C GLY A 102 -6.21 3.40 -0.31
N ALA A 103 -5.33 2.95 -1.20
CA ALA A 103 -3.91 3.22 -1.15
C ALA A 103 -3.33 3.49 -2.54
N LEU A 104 -2.35 4.39 -2.56
CA LEU A 104 -1.54 4.72 -3.71
C LEU A 104 -0.13 4.20 -3.49
N PHE A 105 0.42 3.49 -4.46
CA PHE A 105 1.78 2.99 -4.48
C PHE A 105 2.57 3.78 -5.51
N ASN A 106 3.66 4.45 -5.10
CA ASN A 106 4.57 5.13 -5.99
C ASN A 106 5.59 4.13 -6.53
N LYS A 107 5.61 3.98 -7.84
CA LYS A 107 6.62 3.22 -8.56
C LYS A 107 7.08 3.98 -9.78
N GLY A 108 8.38 4.17 -9.94
CA GLY A 108 8.95 4.87 -11.09
C GLY A 108 8.36 6.27 -11.31
N ASN A 109 8.11 7.03 -10.24
CA ASN A 109 7.50 8.37 -10.26
C ASN A 109 6.02 8.41 -10.71
N ARG A 110 5.31 7.27 -10.64
CA ARG A 110 3.88 7.16 -10.88
C ARG A 110 3.17 6.63 -9.65
N TRP A 111 2.20 7.38 -9.15
CA TRP A 111 1.27 6.90 -8.12
C TRP A 111 0.24 5.99 -8.77
N THR A 112 0.10 4.78 -8.26
CA THR A 112 -0.87 3.81 -8.77
C THR A 112 -1.80 3.38 -7.64
N ASP A 113 -3.10 3.55 -7.85
CA ASP A 113 -4.13 3.03 -6.96
C ASP A 113 -4.06 1.50 -6.84
N ALA A 114 -4.36 0.98 -5.65
CA ALA A 114 -4.28 -0.44 -5.36
C ALA A 114 -5.08 -1.31 -6.35
N ASN A 115 -6.24 -0.85 -6.83
CA ASN A 115 -7.03 -1.62 -7.81
C ASN A 115 -6.40 -1.55 -9.20
N ALA A 116 -5.89 -0.38 -9.61
CA ALA A 116 -5.13 -0.26 -10.86
C ALA A 116 -3.85 -1.12 -10.85
N ALA A 117 -3.14 -1.15 -9.72
CA ALA A 117 -1.92 -1.93 -9.57
C ALA A 117 -2.17 -3.45 -9.61
N LYS A 118 -3.34 -3.91 -9.12
CA LYS A 118 -3.76 -5.31 -9.22
C LYS A 118 -4.20 -5.70 -10.63
N ALA A 119 -4.72 -4.74 -11.41
CA ALA A 119 -5.14 -5.00 -12.78
C ALA A 119 -3.94 -5.19 -13.73
N GLU A 120 -2.79 -4.57 -13.42
CA GLU A 120 -1.51 -4.70 -14.14
C GLU A 120 -1.66 -4.63 -15.67
N ARG A 121 -2.45 -3.66 -16.14
CA ARG A 121 -2.75 -3.46 -17.57
C ARG A 121 -2.57 -1.99 -17.98
N ALA A 122 -2.46 -1.78 -19.29
CA ALA A 122 -2.32 -0.45 -19.87
C ALA A 122 -3.55 0.44 -19.56
N PRO A 123 -3.38 1.78 -19.50
CA PRO A 123 -4.48 2.70 -19.33
C PRO A 123 -5.49 2.57 -20.49
N ASP A 124 -6.78 2.56 -20.17
CA ASP A 124 -7.86 2.65 -21.14
C ASP A 124 -8.01 4.08 -21.67
N ARG A 125 -7.71 5.07 -20.82
CA ARG A 125 -7.75 6.48 -21.15
C ARG A 125 -6.63 7.25 -20.45
N THR A 126 -6.15 8.30 -21.10
CA THR A 126 -5.19 9.25 -20.54
C THR A 126 -5.82 10.64 -20.51
N VAL A 127 -5.80 11.27 -19.35
CA VAL A 127 -6.44 12.55 -19.07
C VAL A 127 -5.36 13.57 -18.70
N GLU A 128 -5.30 14.67 -19.45
CA GLU A 128 -4.34 15.73 -19.19
C GLU A 128 -4.86 16.72 -18.15
N ILE A 129 -4.05 17.03 -17.14
CA ILE A 129 -4.40 17.99 -16.08
C ILE A 129 -4.73 19.35 -16.72
N GLY A 130 -5.86 19.93 -16.30
CA GLY A 130 -6.35 21.21 -16.81
C GLY A 130 -7.21 21.11 -18.08
N SER A 131 -7.35 19.93 -18.67
CA SER A 131 -8.29 19.70 -19.77
C SER A 131 -9.75 19.70 -19.31
N THR A 132 -10.69 19.85 -20.25
CA THR A 132 -12.13 19.67 -19.97
C THR A 132 -12.44 18.27 -19.47
N GLU A 133 -11.73 17.25 -19.96
CA GLU A 133 -11.88 15.87 -19.50
C GLU A 133 -11.41 15.71 -18.05
N PHE A 134 -10.33 16.39 -17.66
CA PHE A 134 -9.90 16.42 -16.27
C PHE A 134 -10.95 17.02 -15.35
N GLY A 135 -11.60 18.11 -15.76
CA GLY A 135 -12.73 18.68 -15.02
C GLY A 135 -13.86 17.66 -14.78
N ARG A 136 -14.24 16.91 -15.81
CA ARG A 136 -15.24 15.84 -15.68
C ARG A 136 -14.79 14.74 -14.73
N LEU A 137 -13.52 14.31 -14.83
CA LEU A 137 -12.96 13.30 -13.93
C LEU A 137 -12.96 13.79 -12.48
N VAL A 138 -12.65 15.06 -12.22
CA VAL A 138 -12.73 15.66 -10.89
C VAL A 138 -14.15 15.59 -10.36
N ASP A 139 -15.15 15.97 -11.16
CA ASP A 139 -16.56 15.92 -10.77
C ASP A 139 -17.03 14.48 -10.49
N GLU A 140 -16.65 13.53 -11.35
CA GLU A 140 -16.92 12.09 -11.17
C GLU A 140 -16.32 11.57 -9.86
N LEU A 141 -15.04 11.87 -9.61
CA LEU A 141 -14.36 11.48 -8.38
C LEU A 141 -14.96 12.17 -7.15
N ALA A 142 -15.35 13.43 -7.24
CA ALA A 142 -16.00 14.14 -6.13
C ALA A 142 -17.36 13.54 -5.80
N ALA A 143 -18.14 13.14 -6.81
CA ALA A 143 -19.42 12.43 -6.61
C ALA A 143 -19.23 11.09 -5.89
N ASP A 144 -18.12 10.40 -6.17
CA ASP A 144 -17.75 9.15 -5.51
C ASP A 144 -16.99 9.37 -4.17
N ASN A 145 -16.83 10.65 -3.75
CA ASN A 145 -16.03 11.09 -2.60
C ASN A 145 -14.55 10.66 -2.66
N ARG A 146 -14.00 10.49 -3.88
CA ARG A 146 -12.65 10.02 -4.25
C ARG A 146 -11.70 11.09 -4.78
N GLN A 147 -12.08 12.36 -4.76
CA GLN A 147 -11.30 13.50 -5.26
C GLN A 147 -9.94 13.66 -4.57
N GLY A 148 -9.78 13.16 -3.34
CA GLY A 148 -8.51 13.20 -2.61
C GLY A 148 -7.36 12.46 -3.29
N LEU A 149 -7.68 11.51 -4.20
CA LEU A 149 -6.68 10.78 -4.99
C LEU A 149 -5.86 11.73 -5.89
N LEU A 150 -6.42 12.87 -6.29
CA LEU A 150 -5.77 13.86 -7.14
C LEU A 150 -4.79 14.78 -6.38
N ALA A 151 -4.65 14.62 -5.06
CA ALA A 151 -3.81 15.50 -4.24
C ALA A 151 -2.30 15.20 -4.38
N LEU A 152 -1.93 14.02 -4.89
CA LEU A 152 -0.53 13.65 -5.05
C LEU A 152 0.06 14.23 -6.34
N ARG A 153 1.30 14.73 -6.23
CA ARG A 153 2.05 15.24 -7.38
C ARG A 153 2.61 14.08 -8.21
N GLY A 154 2.63 14.27 -9.52
CA GLY A 154 3.15 13.32 -10.50
C GLY A 154 2.03 12.65 -11.30
N GLU A 155 2.40 11.63 -12.07
CA GLU A 155 1.41 10.82 -12.78
C GLU A 155 0.59 9.98 -11.79
N LEU A 156 -0.71 9.89 -12.04
CA LEU A 156 -1.63 9.08 -11.24
C LEU A 156 -2.34 8.07 -12.13
N LEU A 157 -2.18 6.79 -11.83
CA LEU A 157 -2.91 5.70 -12.46
C LEU A 157 -3.98 5.20 -11.48
N LEU A 158 -5.25 5.35 -11.82
CA LEU A 158 -6.34 4.90 -10.97
C LEU A 158 -7.35 4.02 -11.70
N GLU A 159 -8.01 3.14 -10.94
CA GLU A 159 -9.23 2.48 -11.40
C GLU A 159 -10.42 3.38 -11.06
N HIS A 160 -11.21 3.68 -12.10
CA HIS A 160 -12.44 4.43 -12.00
C HIS A 160 -13.50 3.82 -12.93
N ARG A 161 -14.60 3.32 -12.34
CA ARG A 161 -15.77 2.78 -13.06
C ARG A 161 -15.42 1.70 -14.09
N GLY A 162 -14.50 0.81 -13.73
CA GLY A 162 -14.02 -0.30 -14.56
C GLY A 162 -12.91 0.08 -15.53
N GLN A 163 -12.56 1.36 -15.64
CA GLN A 163 -11.49 1.85 -16.52
C GLN A 163 -10.22 2.14 -15.73
N ILE A 164 -9.07 1.83 -16.32
CA ILE A 164 -7.78 2.31 -15.84
C ILE A 164 -7.51 3.66 -16.49
N VAL A 165 -7.43 4.69 -15.65
CA VAL A 165 -7.28 6.09 -16.04
C VAL A 165 -5.89 6.56 -15.64
N LEU A 166 -5.11 7.01 -16.62
CA LEU A 166 -3.86 7.72 -16.37
C LEU A 166 -4.13 9.23 -16.36
N VAL A 167 -3.77 9.90 -15.28
CA VAL A 167 -3.77 11.37 -15.15
C VAL A 167 -2.33 11.85 -15.21
N ARG A 168 -2.04 12.83 -16.07
CA ARG A 168 -0.70 13.40 -16.25
C ARG A 168 -0.74 14.88 -16.61
#